data_AF-A0A0B2WZF3-F1
#
_entry.id   AF-A0A0B2WZF3-F1
#
_cell.length_a   1.000
_cell.length_b   1.000
_cell.length_c   1.000
_cell.angle_alpha   90.00
_cell.angle_beta   90.00
_cell.angle_gamma   90.00
#
_symmetry.space_group_name_H-M   'P 1'
#
loop_
_entity.id
_entity.type
_entity.pdbx_description
1 polymer ?
#
loop_
_entity_poly.entity_id
_entity_poly.type
_entity_poly.pdbx_seq_one_letter_code
_entity_poly.pdbx_strand_id
1 'polypeptide(L)'
;MPSQSQQGDEPSHMEVIDLTADLTGGFTDPTLEPRVPSAHAVETSSSDDLSDDNTADNETTHGDFEQTDADAVAPCGAPEAALETRADHFENDSDSSKSDDEFDQEVGDFINFDNGNADSDSDAGSNTDLEPGCLETCQARWEKTHDKSQMRKFRIGESKQLIAEFRAKLLVMKTENRRLRGELAAAAAARSGTSRRTEAQWPQYLKWYLRRELARLPAGLGSYQNIYRLSCREMNIPPHPSRVLPGLVLREPSPEGDVPGAVESTAVTRNGYFDQLPHMAQFRVLENLLCFYGQKVHVLTRLDPYHKPSLSSGVLGNDPERPQPLRRFHVGDSSVSLTYATLPKVLLAPLVVCKKWLFWGAHLFYGQNTFAFSSLGE
;
A
#
# COMPACT_ATOMS: atom_id res chain seq x y z
N MET A 1 74.82 -6.25 -2.20
CA MET A 1 74.07 -6.72 -1.02
C MET A 1 72.74 -5.96 -1.00
N PRO A 2 71.61 -6.66 -0.89
CA PRO A 2 70.67 -7.12 -1.94
C PRO A 2 69.65 -6.03 -2.38
N SER A 3 69.06 -5.97 -3.59
CA SER A 3 68.28 -6.92 -4.42
C SER A 3 66.87 -7.23 -3.88
N GLN A 4 65.83 -6.52 -4.37
CA GLN A 4 64.41 -6.93 -4.43
C GLN A 4 63.79 -6.16 -5.63
N SER A 5 63.52 -6.72 -6.81
CA SER A 5 62.60 -7.81 -7.18
C SER A 5 61.11 -7.46 -6.94
N GLN A 6 60.53 -6.64 -7.81
CA GLN A 6 59.07 -6.53 -7.95
C GLN A 6 58.61 -7.41 -9.13
N GLN A 7 58.07 -8.58 -8.81
CA GLN A 7 57.10 -9.33 -9.60
C GLN A 7 55.73 -8.97 -9.01
N GLY A 8 54.65 -8.65 -9.73
CA GLY A 8 54.23 -9.14 -11.03
C GLY A 8 53.06 -10.11 -10.80
N ASP A 9 51.87 -9.58 -10.53
CA ASP A 9 50.62 -10.36 -10.49
C ASP A 9 49.65 -9.75 -11.53
N GLU A 10 49.56 -10.41 -12.68
CA GLU A 10 48.52 -10.18 -13.68
C GLU A 10 47.20 -10.83 -13.21
N PRO A 11 46.05 -10.18 -13.43
CA PRO A 11 44.76 -10.77 -13.13
C PRO A 11 44.43 -11.89 -14.12
N SER A 12 44.20 -13.09 -13.57
CA SER A 12 43.75 -14.28 -14.30
C SER A 12 42.48 -13.99 -15.10
N HIS A 13 42.61 -14.06 -16.43
CA HIS A 13 41.51 -13.97 -17.39
C HIS A 13 40.58 -15.17 -17.20
N MET A 14 39.37 -14.94 -16.69
CA MET A 14 38.34 -15.97 -16.52
C MET A 14 37.71 -16.24 -17.89
N GLU A 15 38.00 -17.40 -18.48
CA GLU A 15 37.41 -17.85 -19.73
C GLU A 15 35.96 -18.27 -19.48
N VAL A 16 35.01 -17.49 -20.01
CA VAL A 16 33.58 -17.80 -19.98
C VAL A 16 33.31 -18.84 -21.07
N ILE A 17 33.16 -20.10 -20.66
CA ILE A 17 32.76 -21.19 -21.55
C ILE A 17 31.24 -21.09 -21.73
N ASP A 18 30.81 -20.63 -22.90
CA ASP A 18 29.41 -20.63 -23.32
C ASP A 18 28.98 -22.06 -23.70
N LEU A 19 28.11 -22.65 -22.87
CA LEU A 19 27.61 -24.03 -23.02
C LEU A 19 26.27 -24.11 -23.78
N THR A 20 25.87 -23.07 -24.53
CA THR A 20 24.56 -23.06 -25.23
C THR A 20 24.56 -23.62 -26.66
N ALA A 21 25.70 -24.15 -27.16
CA ALA A 21 25.85 -24.43 -28.60
C ALA A 21 25.31 -25.78 -29.13
N ASP A 22 24.87 -26.75 -28.30
CA ASP A 22 24.51 -28.09 -28.80
C ASP A 22 23.08 -28.53 -28.43
N LEU A 23 22.09 -27.85 -29.02
CA LEU A 23 20.73 -28.37 -29.16
C LEU A 23 20.18 -28.06 -30.56
N THR A 24 20.82 -28.57 -31.60
CA THR A 24 20.23 -28.67 -32.95
C THR A 24 20.10 -30.14 -33.35
N GLY A 25 19.08 -30.79 -32.81
CA GLY A 25 18.64 -32.12 -33.22
C GLY A 25 17.22 -32.05 -33.76
N GLY A 26 17.07 -32.10 -35.08
CA GLY A 26 15.83 -31.84 -35.82
C GLY A 26 14.66 -32.75 -35.43
N PHE A 27 13.53 -32.11 -35.16
CA PHE A 27 12.21 -32.71 -35.18
C PHE A 27 11.42 -32.03 -36.31
N THR A 28 11.30 -32.71 -37.45
CA THR A 28 10.44 -32.30 -38.56
C THR A 28 8.99 -32.64 -38.20
N ASP A 29 8.19 -31.61 -37.94
CA ASP A 29 6.76 -31.68 -37.68
C ASP A 29 5.98 -31.56 -39.01
N PRO A 30 5.04 -32.46 -39.34
CA PRO A 30 4.28 -32.38 -40.59
C PRO A 30 3.19 -31.31 -40.53
N THR A 31 3.39 -30.30 -41.38
CA THR A 31 2.41 -29.47 -42.12
C THR A 31 0.93 -29.62 -41.71
N LEU A 32 0.44 -28.67 -40.91
CA LEU A 32 -0.99 -28.38 -40.77
C LEU A 32 -1.31 -27.09 -41.54
N GLU A 33 -2.12 -27.24 -42.61
CA GLU A 33 -2.68 -26.13 -43.39
C GLU A 33 -3.67 -25.27 -42.58
N PRO A 34 -3.69 -23.94 -42.78
CA PRO A 34 -4.71 -23.08 -42.19
C PRO A 34 -5.98 -23.08 -43.06
N ARG A 35 -7.04 -23.71 -42.56
CA ARG A 35 -8.40 -23.59 -43.12
C ARG A 35 -9.02 -22.25 -42.69
N VAL A 36 -9.19 -21.36 -43.67
CA VAL A 36 -10.13 -20.23 -43.61
C VAL A 36 -11.53 -20.74 -43.97
N PRO A 37 -12.58 -20.24 -43.31
CA PRO A 37 -13.81 -19.88 -44.03
C PRO A 37 -14.25 -18.47 -43.61
N SER A 38 -14.30 -17.52 -44.54
CA SER A 38 -15.35 -17.30 -45.55
C SER A 38 -16.51 -16.49 -44.98
N ALA A 39 -16.56 -15.23 -45.41
CA ALA A 39 -17.64 -14.28 -45.22
C ALA A 39 -18.86 -14.63 -46.09
N HIS A 40 -20.06 -14.49 -45.54
CA HIS A 40 -21.34 -14.17 -46.19
C HIS A 40 -22.25 -13.62 -45.06
N ALA A 41 -22.61 -12.34 -45.02
CA ALA A 41 -23.61 -11.64 -45.84
C ALA A 41 -25.02 -12.25 -45.73
N VAL A 42 -25.87 -11.67 -44.87
CA VAL A 42 -27.33 -11.64 -45.03
C VAL A 42 -27.85 -10.30 -44.51
N GLU A 43 -28.44 -9.54 -45.41
CA GLU A 43 -29.23 -8.33 -45.19
C GLU A 43 -30.69 -8.66 -44.83
N THR A 44 -31.44 -7.58 -44.52
CA THR A 44 -32.92 -7.44 -44.54
C THR A 44 -33.59 -7.89 -43.21
N SER A 45 -34.53 -7.21 -42.56
CA SER A 45 -35.56 -6.20 -42.90
C SER A 45 -36.09 -5.60 -41.56
N SER A 46 -36.36 -4.30 -41.40
CA SER A 46 -37.65 -3.59 -41.67
C SER A 46 -38.53 -3.34 -40.42
N SER A 47 -39.28 -2.22 -40.46
CA SER A 47 -40.28 -1.63 -39.56
C SER A 47 -39.69 -0.66 -38.50
N ASP A 48 -39.70 0.65 -38.70
CA ASP A 48 -40.83 1.61 -38.86
C ASP A 48 -41.85 1.53 -37.72
N ASP A 49 -41.80 2.50 -36.80
CA ASP A 49 -43.00 3.32 -36.57
C ASP A 49 -42.67 4.69 -35.92
N LEU A 50 -43.47 5.66 -36.36
CA LEU A 50 -43.39 7.11 -36.20
C LEU A 50 -44.17 7.61 -34.97
N SER A 51 -43.79 8.79 -34.47
CA SER A 51 -44.63 9.93 -34.04
C SER A 51 -43.89 10.73 -32.97
N ASP A 52 -43.35 11.91 -33.25
CA ASP A 52 -44.01 13.23 -33.43
C ASP A 52 -44.26 14.02 -32.13
N ASP A 53 -43.86 15.28 -32.22
CA ASP A 53 -44.39 16.49 -31.58
C ASP A 53 -44.16 16.77 -30.07
N ASN A 54 -43.29 17.76 -29.78
CA ASN A 54 -43.78 19.12 -29.59
C ASN A 54 -42.64 20.14 -29.33
N THR A 55 -42.51 21.06 -30.27
CA THR A 55 -41.87 22.39 -30.15
C THR A 55 -42.86 23.43 -29.61
N ALA A 56 -42.43 24.26 -28.66
CA ALA A 56 -42.86 25.65 -28.45
C ALA A 56 -41.90 26.25 -27.40
N ASP A 57 -40.99 27.12 -27.79
CA ASP A 57 -41.16 28.57 -27.91
C ASP A 57 -41.32 29.27 -26.56
N ASN A 58 -40.26 29.96 -26.12
CA ASN A 58 -40.43 31.33 -25.61
C ASN A 58 -39.11 32.11 -25.76
N GLU A 59 -39.09 33.00 -26.75
CA GLU A 59 -38.22 34.18 -26.78
C GLU A 59 -38.59 35.14 -25.65
N THR A 60 -37.63 35.90 -25.12
CA THR A 60 -37.68 37.37 -24.90
C THR A 60 -36.37 37.77 -24.17
N THR A 61 -35.32 38.26 -24.84
CA THR A 61 -35.04 39.65 -25.27
C THR A 61 -34.15 40.46 -24.30
N HIS A 62 -33.00 40.86 -24.85
CA HIS A 62 -32.12 42.03 -24.61
C HIS A 62 -31.45 42.33 -23.26
N GLY A 63 -30.13 42.59 -23.39
CA GLY A 63 -29.33 43.38 -22.46
C GLY A 63 -27.85 43.40 -22.86
N ASP A 64 -27.53 44.09 -23.97
CA ASP A 64 -26.16 44.47 -24.37
C ASP A 64 -25.43 45.23 -23.26
N PHE A 65 -24.13 44.96 -23.05
CA PHE A 65 -23.15 46.00 -22.73
C PHE A 65 -21.73 45.58 -23.11
N GLU A 66 -21.01 46.58 -23.61
CA GLU A 66 -19.80 46.57 -24.43
C GLU A 66 -18.51 46.09 -23.73
N GLN A 67 -17.77 45.22 -24.44
CA GLN A 67 -16.41 45.41 -24.94
C GLN A 67 -15.45 46.37 -24.19
N THR A 68 -14.34 45.85 -23.65
CA THR A 68 -13.01 46.49 -23.77
C THR A 68 -11.88 45.46 -23.83
N ASP A 69 -10.93 45.80 -24.68
CA ASP A 69 -9.79 45.03 -25.18
C ASP A 69 -8.58 44.93 -24.23
N ALA A 70 -7.66 44.03 -24.63
CA ALA A 70 -6.20 44.11 -24.50
C ALA A 70 -5.57 43.91 -23.10
N ASP A 71 -4.72 42.89 -22.93
CA ASP A 71 -3.34 42.95 -23.44
C ASP A 71 -2.60 41.61 -23.30
N ALA A 72 -1.72 41.37 -24.28
CA ALA A 72 -0.82 40.24 -24.36
C ALA A 72 0.54 40.59 -23.72
N VAL A 73 1.10 39.71 -22.89
CA VAL A 73 2.56 39.64 -22.68
C VAL A 73 2.99 38.18 -22.53
N ALA A 74 3.96 37.83 -23.36
CA ALA A 74 4.61 36.55 -23.56
C ALA A 74 5.55 36.14 -22.39
N PRO A 75 6.13 34.93 -22.44
CA PRO A 75 6.75 34.24 -21.30
C PRO A 75 8.25 34.51 -21.21
N CYS A 76 8.78 34.58 -19.98
CA CYS A 76 10.23 34.65 -19.75
C CYS A 76 10.66 33.83 -18.53
N GLY A 77 11.51 32.84 -18.78
CA GLY A 77 12.76 32.68 -18.04
C GLY A 77 12.75 31.76 -16.82
N ALA A 78 13.09 30.49 -17.05
CA ALA A 78 13.91 29.73 -16.11
C ALA A 78 15.27 30.45 -15.91
N PRO A 79 15.95 30.23 -14.77
CA PRO A 79 17.03 29.25 -14.85
C PRO A 79 17.12 28.29 -13.65
N GLU A 80 17.73 27.17 -14.00
CA GLU A 80 18.39 26.10 -13.26
C GLU A 80 18.79 26.26 -11.78
N ALA A 81 18.89 25.07 -11.17
CA ALA A 81 19.82 24.66 -10.13
C ALA A 81 19.42 24.91 -8.66
N ALA A 82 18.82 23.87 -8.07
CA ALA A 82 19.18 23.47 -6.71
C ALA A 82 19.03 21.96 -6.54
N LEU A 83 20.19 21.33 -6.40
CA LEU A 83 20.43 19.94 -6.03
C LEU A 83 19.61 19.50 -4.81
N GLU A 84 19.11 18.26 -4.93
CA GLU A 84 19.21 17.17 -3.94
C GLU A 84 19.05 17.48 -2.45
N THR A 85 17.96 16.99 -1.86
CA THR A 85 18.11 16.05 -0.74
C THR A 85 16.89 15.13 -0.66
N ARG A 86 16.97 14.00 -1.37
CA ARG A 86 16.06 12.87 -1.24
C ARG A 86 16.44 12.11 0.03
N ALA A 87 15.88 12.52 1.16
CA ALA A 87 16.06 11.83 2.43
C ALA A 87 14.82 10.96 2.75
N ASP A 88 15.10 9.65 2.79
CA ASP A 88 14.55 8.69 3.75
C ASP A 88 13.12 8.19 3.57
N HIS A 89 12.99 7.30 2.58
CA HIS A 89 11.94 6.28 2.51
C HIS A 89 12.43 5.04 3.29
N PHE A 90 12.33 5.05 4.63
CA PHE A 90 12.50 3.84 5.43
C PHE A 90 11.18 3.06 5.38
N GLU A 91 11.10 2.10 4.46
CA GLU A 91 10.10 1.04 4.52
C GLU A 91 10.43 0.17 5.73
N ASN A 92 9.57 0.24 6.74
CA ASN A 92 9.63 -0.60 7.92
C ASN A 92 8.98 -1.93 7.56
N ASP A 93 9.69 -2.74 6.78
CA ASP A 93 9.30 -4.13 6.51
C ASP A 93 9.39 -4.89 7.83
N SER A 94 8.23 -5.03 8.48
CA SER A 94 8.01 -6.03 9.51
C SER A 94 8.04 -7.40 8.83
N ASP A 95 9.25 -7.87 8.57
CA ASP A 95 9.52 -9.20 8.06
C ASP A 95 9.15 -10.20 9.16
N SER A 96 7.94 -10.75 9.03
CA SER A 96 7.41 -11.83 9.81
C SER A 96 8.37 -13.01 9.69
N SER A 97 9.32 -13.10 10.62
CA SER A 97 10.22 -14.22 10.81
C SER A 97 9.43 -15.49 11.15
N LYS A 98 8.83 -16.08 10.13
CA LYS A 98 8.57 -17.52 10.10
C LYS A 98 9.93 -18.18 10.05
N SER A 99 10.20 -19.00 11.05
CA SER A 99 11.45 -19.71 11.23
C SER A 99 11.71 -20.61 10.01
N ASP A 100 12.63 -20.19 9.15
CA ASP A 100 13.21 -21.03 8.08
C ASP A 100 13.96 -22.25 8.66
N ASP A 101 14.11 -22.35 9.98
CA ASP A 101 14.80 -23.44 10.68
C ASP A 101 14.08 -24.81 10.54
N GLU A 102 12.80 -24.86 10.17
CA GLU A 102 12.06 -26.13 10.08
C GLU A 102 12.30 -26.87 8.74
N PHE A 103 12.81 -26.19 7.70
CA PHE A 103 13.03 -26.82 6.38
C PHE A 103 14.45 -27.38 6.19
N ASP A 104 15.42 -26.92 6.97
CA ASP A 104 16.81 -27.39 6.86
C ASP A 104 17.03 -28.80 7.47
N GLN A 105 16.11 -29.26 8.32
CA GLN A 105 16.20 -30.59 8.96
C GLN A 105 15.85 -31.74 8.00
N GLU A 106 15.01 -31.49 6.98
CA GLU A 106 14.54 -32.54 6.06
C GLU A 106 15.58 -32.92 4.98
N VAL A 107 16.58 -32.06 4.74
CA VAL A 107 17.59 -32.27 3.68
C VAL A 107 18.77 -33.10 4.17
N GLY A 108 19.12 -33.03 5.47
CA GLY A 108 20.17 -33.86 6.06
C GLY A 108 19.84 -35.35 5.97
N ASP A 109 18.58 -35.72 6.20
CA ASP A 109 18.12 -37.11 6.16
C ASP A 109 17.99 -37.67 4.73
N PHE A 110 17.91 -36.81 3.70
CA PHE A 110 17.88 -37.22 2.28
C PHE A 110 19.29 -37.39 1.66
N ILE A 111 20.35 -36.94 2.34
CA ILE A 111 21.76 -37.06 1.90
C ILE A 111 22.42 -38.33 2.47
N ASN A 112 21.69 -39.19 3.18
CA ASN A 112 22.06 -40.59 3.26
C ASN A 112 21.78 -41.23 1.90
N PHE A 113 22.66 -40.94 0.93
CA PHE A 113 22.91 -41.83 -0.18
C PHE A 113 23.18 -43.18 0.48
N ASP A 114 22.20 -44.06 0.37
CA ASP A 114 22.43 -45.48 0.53
C ASP A 114 23.67 -45.78 -0.31
N ASN A 115 24.80 -46.03 0.34
CA ASN A 115 25.96 -46.72 -0.25
C ASN A 115 25.57 -48.18 -0.49
N GLY A 116 24.32 -48.39 -0.93
CA GLY A 116 23.69 -49.65 -1.21
C GLY A 116 24.64 -50.39 -2.10
N ASN A 117 25.19 -51.46 -1.52
CA ASN A 117 26.09 -52.35 -2.17
C ASN A 117 25.44 -52.72 -3.52
N ALA A 118 26.11 -52.41 -4.64
CA ALA A 118 25.56 -52.62 -5.99
C ALA A 118 25.17 -54.09 -6.26
N ASP A 119 25.60 -55.00 -5.37
CA ASP A 119 25.30 -56.43 -5.41
C ASP A 119 24.00 -56.83 -4.69
N SER A 120 23.24 -55.90 -4.08
CA SER A 120 22.10 -56.24 -3.22
C SER A 120 20.71 -56.13 -3.86
N ASP A 121 20.62 -55.89 -5.17
CA ASP A 121 19.35 -55.96 -5.93
C ASP A 121 19.19 -57.38 -6.51
N SER A 122 18.89 -58.34 -5.64
CA SER A 122 18.48 -59.69 -6.04
C SER A 122 17.03 -59.70 -6.51
N ASP A 123 16.78 -59.20 -7.72
CA ASP A 123 15.56 -59.48 -8.51
C ASP A 123 15.63 -60.91 -9.10
N ALA A 124 15.90 -61.90 -8.25
CA ALA A 124 15.86 -63.32 -8.58
C ALA A 124 14.40 -63.80 -8.69
N GLY A 125 13.65 -63.21 -9.62
CA GLY A 125 12.23 -63.46 -9.83
C GLY A 125 11.94 -63.93 -11.25
N SER A 126 11.84 -65.26 -11.40
CA SER A 126 11.09 -65.95 -12.47
C SER A 126 11.66 -65.86 -13.90
N ASN A 127 12.39 -66.91 -14.28
CA ASN A 127 12.64 -67.34 -15.66
C ASN A 127 11.36 -67.28 -16.52
N THR A 128 11.25 -66.24 -17.34
CA THR A 128 10.44 -66.28 -18.56
C THR A 128 11.38 -66.55 -19.72
N ASP A 129 11.08 -67.59 -20.51
CA ASP A 129 11.81 -68.04 -21.70
C ASP A 129 12.02 -66.88 -22.68
N LEU A 130 13.12 -66.15 -22.52
CA LEU A 130 13.58 -65.13 -23.45
C LEU A 130 14.29 -65.83 -24.59
N GLU A 131 13.88 -65.53 -25.83
CA GLU A 131 14.54 -66.09 -27.01
C GLU A 131 16.06 -65.83 -26.97
N PRO A 132 16.91 -66.80 -27.32
CA PRO A 132 18.37 -66.73 -27.19
C PRO A 132 19.03 -65.51 -27.86
N GLY A 133 18.41 -64.92 -28.88
CA GLY A 133 18.93 -63.73 -29.58
C GLY A 133 18.59 -62.38 -28.91
N CYS A 134 17.62 -62.35 -27.99
CA CYS A 134 17.19 -61.14 -27.29
C CYS A 134 18.21 -60.71 -26.23
N LEU A 135 18.91 -61.68 -25.61
CA LEU A 135 19.81 -61.45 -24.48
C LEU A 135 21.05 -60.64 -24.88
N GLU A 136 21.71 -60.99 -25.98
CA GLU A 136 22.91 -60.28 -26.44
C GLU A 136 22.61 -58.86 -26.94
N THR A 137 21.48 -58.67 -27.63
CA THR A 137 21.07 -57.36 -28.15
C THR A 137 20.53 -56.44 -27.05
N CYS A 138 19.83 -56.99 -26.05
CA CYS A 138 19.33 -56.21 -24.91
C CYS A 138 20.42 -55.89 -23.89
N GLN A 139 21.39 -56.78 -23.66
CA GLN A 139 22.46 -56.58 -22.68
C GLN A 139 23.30 -55.34 -23.02
N ALA A 140 23.78 -55.22 -24.26
CA ALA A 140 24.58 -54.06 -24.68
C ALA A 140 23.78 -52.74 -24.58
N ARG A 141 22.47 -52.78 -24.87
CA ARG A 141 21.58 -51.62 -24.73
C ARG A 141 21.34 -51.26 -23.26
N TRP A 142 21.24 -52.27 -22.39
CA TRP A 142 21.07 -52.11 -20.95
C TRP A 142 22.32 -51.51 -20.31
N GLU A 143 23.50 -52.06 -20.57
CA GLU A 143 24.80 -51.56 -20.09
C GLU A 143 24.98 -50.08 -20.47
N LYS A 144 24.74 -49.72 -21.74
CA LYS A 144 24.81 -48.33 -22.19
C LYS A 144 23.81 -47.41 -21.48
N THR A 145 22.63 -47.93 -21.12
CA THR A 145 21.61 -47.16 -20.39
C THR A 145 21.99 -47.03 -18.92
N HIS A 146 22.55 -48.08 -18.32
CA HIS A 146 23.07 -48.10 -16.97
C HIS A 146 24.21 -47.10 -16.80
N ASP A 147 25.21 -47.12 -17.69
CA ASP A 147 26.33 -46.16 -17.67
C ASP A 147 25.86 -44.71 -17.78
N LYS A 148 24.90 -44.45 -18.68
CA LYS A 148 24.27 -43.12 -18.80
C LYS A 148 23.56 -42.72 -17.51
N SER A 149 22.90 -43.65 -16.84
CA SER A 149 22.21 -43.41 -15.56
C SER A 149 23.22 -43.09 -14.46
N GLN A 150 24.28 -43.88 -14.33
CA GLN A 150 25.35 -43.65 -13.36
C GLN A 150 26.01 -42.29 -13.57
N MET A 151 26.29 -41.93 -14.82
CA MET A 151 26.86 -40.61 -15.11
C MET A 151 25.92 -39.46 -14.77
N ARG A 152 24.62 -39.61 -15.00
CA ARG A 152 23.61 -38.62 -14.57
C ARG A 152 23.56 -38.51 -13.06
N LYS A 153 23.58 -39.65 -12.35
CA LYS A 153 23.58 -39.69 -10.87
C LYS A 153 24.79 -38.94 -10.30
N PHE A 154 25.98 -39.15 -10.88
CA PHE A 154 27.20 -38.44 -10.49
C PHE A 154 27.09 -36.92 -10.72
N ARG A 155 26.67 -36.48 -11.91
CA ARG A 155 26.50 -35.05 -12.22
C ARG A 155 25.46 -34.36 -11.35
N ILE A 156 24.37 -35.05 -11.04
CA ILE A 156 23.35 -34.55 -10.11
C ILE A 156 23.95 -34.40 -8.70
N GLY A 157 24.81 -35.33 -8.27
CA GLY A 157 25.56 -35.24 -7.02
C GLY A 157 26.44 -33.99 -6.95
N GLU A 158 27.27 -33.76 -7.98
CA GLU A 158 28.13 -32.57 -8.06
C GLU A 158 27.32 -31.26 -8.05
N SER A 159 26.23 -31.20 -8.82
CA SER A 159 25.34 -30.03 -8.85
C SER A 159 24.70 -29.77 -7.49
N LYS A 160 24.26 -30.81 -6.77
CA LYS A 160 23.71 -30.68 -5.43
C LYS A 160 24.75 -30.14 -4.43
N GLN A 161 25.99 -30.60 -4.51
CA GLN A 161 27.07 -30.10 -3.67
C GLN A 161 27.32 -28.60 -3.92
N LEU A 162 27.38 -28.19 -5.19
CA LEU A 162 27.56 -26.79 -5.55
C LEU A 162 26.39 -25.92 -5.06
N ILE A 163 25.15 -26.40 -5.17
CA ILE A 163 23.96 -25.70 -4.65
C ILE A 163 24.06 -25.53 -3.13
N ALA A 164 24.50 -26.56 -2.40
CA ALA A 164 24.68 -26.48 -0.95
C ALA A 164 25.73 -25.43 -0.57
N GLU A 165 26.85 -25.37 -1.28
CA GLU A 165 27.89 -24.36 -1.06
C GLU A 165 27.39 -22.93 -1.32
N PHE A 166 26.63 -22.71 -2.39
CA PHE A 166 26.03 -21.39 -2.67
C PHE A 166 25.01 -20.97 -1.61
N ARG A 167 24.19 -21.91 -1.12
CA ARG A 167 23.23 -21.64 -0.04
C ARG A 167 23.94 -21.26 1.26
N ALA A 168 25.01 -21.97 1.62
CA ALA A 168 25.82 -21.63 2.79
C ALA A 168 26.42 -20.22 2.68
N LYS A 169 26.96 -19.86 1.50
CA LYS A 169 27.47 -18.50 1.23
C LYS A 169 26.38 -17.43 1.34
N LEU A 170 25.18 -17.70 0.82
CA LEU A 170 24.03 -16.79 0.93
C LEU A 170 23.62 -16.55 2.38
N LEU A 171 23.60 -17.60 3.20
CA LEU A 171 23.26 -17.48 4.62
C LEU A 171 24.27 -16.58 5.36
N VAL A 172 25.57 -16.81 5.14
CA VAL A 172 26.63 -15.97 5.71
C VAL A 172 26.46 -14.52 5.28
N MET A 173 26.27 -14.26 3.98
CA MET A 173 26.04 -12.90 3.47
C MET A 173 24.78 -12.25 4.06
N LYS A 174 23.68 -13.01 4.23
CA LYS A 174 22.43 -12.50 4.83
C LYS A 174 22.64 -12.11 6.30
N THR A 175 23.35 -12.93 7.08
CA THR A 175 23.68 -12.61 8.47
C THR A 175 24.56 -11.38 8.59
N GLU A 176 25.58 -11.26 7.73
CA GLU A 176 26.48 -10.10 7.72
C GLU A 176 25.75 -8.82 7.30
N ASN A 177 24.87 -8.90 6.30
CA ASN A 177 24.05 -7.76 5.89
C ASN A 177 23.13 -7.28 7.03
N ARG A 178 22.53 -8.22 7.78
CA ARG A 178 21.73 -7.91 8.97
C ARG A 178 22.57 -7.22 10.05
N ARG A 179 23.79 -7.71 10.30
CA ARG A 179 24.73 -7.12 11.25
C ARG A 179 25.10 -5.68 10.86
N LEU A 180 25.55 -5.48 9.62
CA LEU A 180 25.93 -4.16 9.10
C LEU A 180 24.77 -3.16 9.11
N ARG A 181 23.55 -3.60 8.77
CA ARG A 181 22.34 -2.76 8.89
C ARG A 181 22.05 -2.38 10.34
N GLY A 182 22.22 -3.30 11.29
CA GLY A 182 22.09 -3.02 12.72
C GLY A 182 23.11 -1.99 13.21
N GLU A 183 24.36 -2.11 12.77
CA GLU A 183 25.44 -1.16 13.11
C GLU A 183 25.19 0.23 12.53
N LEU A 184 24.74 0.32 11.27
CA LEU A 184 24.33 1.59 10.66
C LEU A 184 23.18 2.24 11.42
N ALA A 185 22.16 1.47 11.82
CA ALA A 185 21.04 1.97 12.60
C ALA A 185 21.48 2.47 13.99
N ALA A 186 22.36 1.73 14.67
CA ALA A 186 22.92 2.12 15.97
C ALA A 186 23.78 3.38 15.87
N ALA A 187 24.64 3.47 14.84
CA ALA A 187 25.45 4.66 14.58
C ALA A 187 24.59 5.88 14.24
N ALA A 188 23.53 5.70 13.44
CA ALA A 188 22.55 6.75 13.15
C ALA A 188 21.84 7.23 14.43
N ALA A 189 21.42 6.30 15.30
CA ALA A 189 20.79 6.64 16.59
C ALA A 189 21.76 7.39 17.52
N ALA A 190 23.02 6.97 17.59
CA ALA A 190 24.05 7.63 18.39
C ALA A 190 24.39 9.03 17.87
N ARG A 191 24.45 9.21 16.53
CA ARG A 191 24.64 10.52 15.89
C ARG A 191 23.42 11.43 16.04
N SER A 192 22.22 10.85 16.10
CA SER A 192 20.99 11.62 16.23
C SER A 192 20.91 12.32 17.57
N GLY A 193 21.49 11.79 18.67
CA GLY A 193 21.58 12.45 19.99
C GLY A 193 20.25 12.92 20.59
N THR A 194 19.14 12.72 19.89
CA THR A 194 17.81 13.12 20.26
C THR A 194 17.31 12.03 21.18
N SER A 195 17.50 12.27 22.48
CA SER A 195 16.58 11.80 23.52
C SER A 195 15.20 11.67 22.89
N ARG A 196 14.59 10.47 22.95
CA ARG A 196 13.23 10.24 22.49
C ARG A 196 12.37 11.33 23.11
N ARG A 197 12.07 12.38 22.35
CA ARG A 197 11.26 13.50 22.83
C ARG A 197 9.87 12.92 23.02
N THR A 198 9.55 12.57 24.25
CA THR A 198 8.25 12.02 24.66
C THR A 198 7.15 13.08 24.58
N GLU A 199 7.53 14.36 24.57
CA GLU A 199 6.60 15.48 24.49
C GLU A 199 6.46 16.01 23.06
N ALA A 200 5.22 16.01 22.56
CA ALA A 200 4.87 16.62 21.29
C ALA A 200 5.21 18.12 21.29
N GLN A 201 6.01 18.56 20.31
CA GLN A 201 6.47 19.94 20.17
C GLN A 201 5.64 20.73 19.16
N TRP A 202 4.92 20.04 18.26
CA TRP A 202 4.08 20.67 17.25
C TRP A 202 3.09 21.70 17.82
N PRO A 203 2.46 21.53 19.02
CA PRO A 203 1.52 22.54 19.52
C PRO A 203 2.23 23.87 19.79
N GLN A 204 3.43 23.81 20.39
CA GLN A 204 4.20 24.99 20.72
C GLN A 204 4.71 25.71 19.46
N TYR A 205 5.19 24.95 18.48
CA TYR A 205 5.63 25.52 17.20
C TYR A 205 4.48 26.13 16.41
N LEU A 206 3.30 25.50 16.44
CA LEU A 206 2.12 26.08 15.82
C LEU A 206 1.76 27.43 16.46
N LYS A 207 1.83 27.57 17.79
CA LYS A 207 1.62 28.88 18.44
C LYS A 207 2.60 29.94 17.95
N TRP A 208 3.90 29.63 17.95
CA TRP A 208 4.93 30.58 17.47
C TRP A 208 4.68 30.98 16.03
N TYR A 209 4.32 30.02 15.18
CA TYR A 209 3.96 30.28 13.80
C TYR A 209 2.72 31.17 13.65
N LEU A 210 1.66 30.93 14.44
CA LEU A 210 0.44 31.74 14.41
C LEU A 210 0.66 33.15 14.95
N ARG A 211 1.53 33.32 15.95
CA ARG A 211 1.93 34.63 16.50
C ARG A 211 2.97 35.37 15.67
N ARG A 212 3.42 34.79 14.55
CA ARG A 212 4.51 35.31 13.70
C ARG A 212 5.85 35.43 14.45
N GLU A 213 6.08 34.64 15.49
CA GLU A 213 7.35 34.52 16.23
C GLU A 213 8.32 33.58 15.49
N LEU A 214 8.56 33.82 14.19
CA LEU A 214 9.32 32.90 13.33
C LEU A 214 10.77 32.69 13.79
N ALA A 215 11.36 33.66 14.49
CA ALA A 215 12.71 33.54 15.06
C ALA A 215 12.86 32.44 16.12
N ARG A 216 11.74 31.97 16.70
CA ARG A 216 11.73 30.87 17.68
C ARG A 216 11.56 29.49 17.04
N LEU A 217 11.18 29.43 15.76
CA LEU A 217 10.97 28.17 15.08
C LEU A 217 12.31 27.52 14.69
N PRO A 218 12.44 26.20 14.85
CA PRO A 218 13.57 25.46 14.28
C PRO A 218 13.70 25.68 12.77
N ALA A 219 14.93 25.60 12.27
CA ALA A 219 15.20 25.67 10.83
C ALA A 219 14.34 24.65 10.06
N GLY A 220 13.72 25.10 8.97
CA GLY A 220 12.82 24.28 8.16
C GLY A 220 11.35 24.25 8.61
N LEU A 221 10.99 24.78 9.78
CA LEU A 221 9.58 24.85 10.24
C LEU A 221 8.89 26.19 9.93
N GLY A 222 9.41 26.96 8.98
CA GLY A 222 8.87 28.29 8.63
C GLY A 222 7.51 28.28 7.91
N SER A 223 7.01 27.11 7.47
CA SER A 223 5.73 26.97 6.77
C SER A 223 4.74 26.15 7.58
N TYR A 224 3.45 26.44 7.41
CA TYR A 224 2.38 25.66 8.03
C TYR A 224 2.45 24.18 7.62
N GLN A 225 2.74 23.91 6.34
CA GLN A 225 2.86 22.55 5.81
C GLN A 225 3.93 21.72 6.55
N ASN A 226 5.04 22.34 6.94
CA ASN A 226 6.09 21.65 7.68
C ASN A 226 5.68 21.38 9.14
N ILE A 227 4.92 22.29 9.76
CA ILE A 227 4.33 22.08 11.10
C ILE A 227 3.25 20.99 11.05
N TYR A 228 2.43 20.96 9.99
CA TYR A 228 1.45 19.91 9.76
C TYR A 228 2.12 18.54 9.63
N ARG A 229 3.17 18.41 8.80
CA ARG A 229 3.94 17.17 8.67
C ARG A 229 4.57 16.74 10.00
N LEU A 230 5.10 17.70 10.77
CA LEU A 230 5.61 17.43 12.11
C LEU A 230 4.51 16.89 13.04
N SER A 231 3.34 17.51 13.04
CA SER A 231 2.20 17.07 13.86
C SER A 231 1.79 15.64 13.50
N CYS A 232 1.74 15.31 12.21
CA CYS A 232 1.44 13.95 11.75
C CYS A 232 2.48 12.95 12.26
N ARG A 233 3.78 13.29 12.15
CA ARG A 233 4.87 12.44 12.65
C ARG A 233 4.81 12.23 14.16
N GLU A 234 4.61 13.30 14.93
CA GLU A 234 4.55 13.23 16.40
C GLU A 234 3.29 12.53 16.92
N MET A 235 2.19 12.56 16.15
CA MET A 235 0.95 11.85 16.46
C MET A 235 0.89 10.42 15.90
N ASN A 236 1.96 9.96 15.23
CA ASN A 236 1.99 8.66 14.53
C ASN A 236 0.85 8.49 13.50
N ILE A 237 0.60 9.55 12.73
CA ILE A 237 -0.42 9.62 11.66
C ILE A 237 0.29 9.75 10.32
N PRO A 238 -0.12 9.02 9.27
CA PRO A 238 0.43 9.22 7.94
C PRO A 238 0.13 10.64 7.44
N PRO A 239 1.12 11.36 6.88
CA PRO A 239 0.90 12.70 6.34
C PRO A 239 -0.18 12.73 5.25
N HIS A 240 -0.27 11.65 4.47
CA HIS A 240 -1.27 11.48 3.42
C HIS A 240 -2.42 10.58 3.92
N PRO A 241 -3.68 11.08 3.99
CA PRO A 241 -4.82 10.35 4.55
C PRO A 241 -5.13 9.05 3.82
N SER A 242 -4.97 9.02 2.49
CA SER A 242 -5.27 7.84 1.67
C SER A 242 -4.45 6.60 2.00
N ARG A 243 -3.34 6.73 2.74
CA ARG A 243 -2.51 5.58 3.14
C ARG A 243 -3.15 4.72 4.24
N VAL A 244 -4.01 5.31 5.08
CA VAL A 244 -4.64 4.62 6.23
C VAL A 244 -6.16 4.64 6.14
N LEU A 245 -6.73 5.59 5.39
CA LEU A 245 -8.16 5.76 5.23
C LEU A 245 -8.53 5.59 3.74
N PRO A 246 -8.73 4.36 3.25
CA PRO A 246 -9.14 4.12 1.87
C PRO A 246 -10.49 4.78 1.61
N GLY A 247 -10.57 5.57 0.53
CA GLY A 247 -11.75 6.34 0.15
C GLY A 247 -11.76 7.79 0.66
N LEU A 248 -10.95 8.13 1.67
CA LEU A 248 -10.92 9.49 2.19
C LEU A 248 -10.08 10.43 1.31
N VAL A 249 -10.72 11.44 0.76
CA VAL A 249 -10.07 12.54 0.03
C VAL A 249 -10.25 13.84 0.81
N LEU A 250 -9.15 14.36 1.38
CA LEU A 250 -9.17 15.70 1.97
C LEU A 250 -9.09 16.74 0.86
N ARG A 251 -9.89 17.81 0.96
CA ARG A 251 -9.89 18.93 0.00
C ARG A 251 -9.85 20.28 0.69
N GLU A 252 -9.49 21.29 -0.09
CA GLU A 252 -9.65 22.69 0.30
C GLU A 252 -11.13 23.02 0.56
N PRO A 253 -11.42 23.93 1.50
CA PRO A 253 -12.77 24.39 1.72
C PRO A 253 -13.31 25.09 0.47
N SER A 254 -14.49 24.67 0.03
CA SER A 254 -15.22 25.26 -1.08
C SER A 254 -16.10 26.40 -0.53
N PRO A 255 -16.07 27.59 -1.15
CA PRO A 255 -16.87 28.73 -0.69
C PRO A 255 -18.39 28.48 -0.78
N GLU A 256 -18.83 27.52 -1.60
CA GLU A 256 -20.25 27.25 -1.87
C GLU A 256 -20.85 26.18 -0.93
N GLY A 257 -20.03 25.30 -0.37
CA GLY A 257 -20.51 24.11 0.37
C GLY A 257 -20.04 24.00 1.82
N ASP A 258 -18.93 24.64 2.19
CA ASP A 258 -18.30 24.46 3.50
C ASP A 258 -18.57 25.69 4.39
N VAL A 259 -19.84 25.92 4.72
CA VAL A 259 -20.23 27.00 5.62
C VAL A 259 -20.08 26.55 7.08
N PRO A 260 -19.32 27.26 7.93
CA PRO A 260 -19.18 26.92 9.34
C PRO A 260 -20.53 27.04 10.04
N GLY A 261 -21.14 25.90 10.37
CA GLY A 261 -22.32 25.87 11.25
C GLY A 261 -23.67 25.94 10.56
N ALA A 262 -23.80 25.63 9.27
CA ALA A 262 -25.10 25.35 8.65
C ALA A 262 -25.62 23.95 9.03
N VAL A 263 -25.62 23.64 10.32
CA VAL A 263 -26.66 22.77 10.88
C VAL A 263 -27.53 23.74 11.63
N GLU A 264 -28.63 24.15 11.01
CA GLU A 264 -29.71 24.85 11.71
C GLU A 264 -29.92 24.07 13.01
N SER A 265 -29.54 24.70 14.12
CA SER A 265 -29.97 24.24 15.43
C SER A 265 -31.48 24.43 15.43
N THR A 266 -32.17 23.45 14.88
CA THR A 266 -33.57 23.21 15.16
C THR A 266 -33.57 22.94 16.65
N ALA A 267 -33.82 24.00 17.41
CA ALA A 267 -34.09 23.90 18.82
C ALA A 267 -35.23 22.88 18.93
N VAL A 268 -34.86 21.64 19.30
CA VAL A 268 -35.82 20.58 19.53
C VAL A 268 -36.61 21.06 20.73
N THR A 269 -37.76 21.66 20.43
CA THR A 269 -38.83 21.86 21.39
C THR A 269 -39.01 20.51 22.04
N ARG A 270 -38.89 20.47 23.36
CA ARG A 270 -38.98 19.29 24.21
C ARG A 270 -40.43 18.80 24.20
N ASN A 271 -40.92 18.40 23.02
CA ASN A 271 -42.25 17.93 22.79
C ASN A 271 -42.26 16.46 23.21
N GLY A 272 -42.87 16.20 24.37
CA GLY A 272 -42.93 14.88 25.02
C GLY A 272 -43.73 13.81 24.26
N TYR A 273 -43.87 13.91 22.95
CA TYR A 273 -44.53 12.92 22.09
C TYR A 273 -43.59 11.80 21.65
N PHE A 274 -42.28 12.01 21.67
CA PHE A 274 -41.35 10.98 21.20
C PHE A 274 -41.28 9.77 22.15
N ASP A 275 -41.33 10.00 23.46
CA ASP A 275 -41.37 8.92 24.45
C ASP A 275 -42.67 8.09 24.36
N GLN A 276 -43.70 8.63 23.70
CA GLN A 276 -44.98 7.95 23.45
C GLN A 276 -44.94 7.06 22.21
N LEU A 277 -43.92 7.20 21.35
CA LEU A 277 -43.76 6.32 20.20
C LEU A 277 -43.44 4.89 20.66
N PRO A 278 -43.97 3.85 19.98
CA PRO A 278 -43.58 2.47 20.24
C PRO A 278 -42.06 2.29 20.20
N HIS A 279 -41.52 1.44 21.07
CA HIS A 279 -40.07 1.21 21.19
C HIS A 279 -39.40 0.86 19.86
N MET A 280 -40.10 0.08 19.02
CA MET A 280 -39.60 -0.28 17.70
C MET A 280 -39.49 0.92 16.75
N ALA A 281 -40.41 1.88 16.84
CA ALA A 281 -40.34 3.11 16.05
C ALA A 281 -39.17 3.99 16.51
N GLN A 282 -38.98 4.13 17.82
CA GLN A 282 -37.83 4.86 18.38
C GLN A 282 -36.49 4.25 17.95
N PHE A 283 -36.40 2.91 17.98
CA PHE A 283 -35.21 2.17 17.53
C PHE A 283 -34.92 2.39 16.04
N ARG A 284 -35.93 2.29 15.17
CA ARG A 284 -35.77 2.55 13.73
C ARG A 284 -35.34 3.97 13.45
N VAL A 285 -35.83 4.96 14.21
CA VAL A 285 -35.36 6.34 14.06
C VAL A 285 -33.87 6.44 14.40
N LEU A 286 -33.44 5.84 15.51
CA LEU A 286 -32.02 5.81 15.88
C LEU A 286 -31.15 5.09 14.83
N GLU A 287 -31.62 3.97 14.31
CA GLU A 287 -30.95 3.19 13.25
C GLU A 287 -30.75 4.06 12.00
N ASN A 288 -31.79 4.76 11.52
CA ASN A 288 -31.68 5.64 10.36
C ASN A 288 -30.77 6.86 10.60
N LEU A 289 -30.61 7.32 11.84
CA LEU A 289 -29.78 8.48 12.17
C LEU A 289 -28.31 8.12 12.41
N LEU A 290 -28.03 6.90 12.86
CA LEU A 290 -26.72 6.51 13.37
C LEU A 290 -26.07 5.34 12.64
N CYS A 291 -26.79 4.63 11.76
CA CYS A 291 -26.24 3.52 10.99
C CYS A 291 -26.05 3.91 9.51
N PHE A 292 -24.80 3.84 9.05
CA PHE A 292 -24.35 4.22 7.72
C PHE A 292 -23.98 2.96 6.93
N TYR A 293 -24.98 2.17 6.58
CA TYR A 293 -24.77 0.89 5.90
C TYR A 293 -24.03 1.06 4.56
N GLY A 294 -23.00 0.24 4.35
CA GLY A 294 -22.16 0.30 3.14
C GLY A 294 -21.18 1.47 3.11
N GLN A 295 -21.17 2.34 4.12
CA GLN A 295 -20.26 3.47 4.23
C GLN A 295 -19.33 3.30 5.44
N LYS A 296 -18.16 3.95 5.37
CA LYS A 296 -17.22 4.01 6.49
C LYS A 296 -17.44 5.28 7.27
N VAL A 297 -17.35 5.18 8.59
CA VAL A 297 -17.26 6.33 9.49
C VAL A 297 -15.78 6.60 9.75
N HIS A 298 -15.23 7.58 9.06
CA HIS A 298 -13.87 8.04 9.26
C HIS A 298 -13.79 8.87 10.55
N VAL A 299 -12.92 8.43 11.46
CA VAL A 299 -12.60 9.12 12.72
C VAL A 299 -11.28 9.86 12.50
N LEU A 300 -11.38 11.19 12.42
CA LEU A 300 -10.27 12.06 12.04
C LEU A 300 -9.80 12.86 13.24
N THR A 301 -8.56 12.63 13.67
CA THR A 301 -7.89 13.39 14.73
C THR A 301 -6.57 13.95 14.21
N ARG A 302 -6.62 15.08 13.50
CA ARG A 302 -5.43 15.71 12.91
C ARG A 302 -5.62 17.22 12.67
N LEU A 303 -4.56 17.92 12.32
CA LEU A 303 -4.65 19.28 11.76
C LEU A 303 -5.16 19.23 10.31
N ASP A 304 -5.77 20.32 9.82
CA ASP A 304 -6.21 20.41 8.42
C ASP A 304 -5.05 20.86 7.52
N PRO A 305 -4.59 20.05 6.54
CA PRO A 305 -3.47 20.45 5.68
C PRO A 305 -3.74 21.70 4.83
N TYR A 306 -5.02 21.97 4.54
CA TYR A 306 -5.45 23.03 3.63
C TYR A 306 -5.91 24.29 4.36
N HIS A 307 -6.35 24.14 5.61
CA HIS A 307 -6.86 25.25 6.40
C HIS A 307 -5.98 25.53 7.62
N LYS A 308 -5.14 26.56 7.49
CA LYS A 308 -4.37 27.08 8.61
C LYS A 308 -5.32 27.58 9.70
N PRO A 309 -5.17 27.12 10.95
CA PRO A 309 -6.03 27.60 12.02
C PRO A 309 -5.75 29.07 12.37
N SER A 310 -6.77 29.75 12.90
CA SER A 310 -6.64 31.12 13.41
C SER A 310 -6.79 31.17 14.93
N LEU A 311 -5.94 31.97 15.58
CA LEU A 311 -6.02 32.28 17.02
C LEU A 311 -7.35 32.97 17.39
N SER A 312 -7.99 33.67 16.46
CA SER A 312 -9.26 34.37 16.70
C SER A 312 -10.49 33.49 16.52
N SER A 313 -10.38 32.42 15.72
CA SER A 313 -11.51 31.61 15.28
C SER A 313 -11.89 30.47 16.24
N GLY A 314 -11.03 30.13 17.20
CA GLY A 314 -11.23 28.98 18.09
C GLY A 314 -11.19 27.61 17.38
N VAL A 315 -10.81 27.56 16.11
CA VAL A 315 -10.75 26.31 15.30
C VAL A 315 -9.75 25.30 15.88
N LEU A 316 -8.77 25.75 16.67
CA LEU A 316 -7.72 24.93 17.29
C LEU A 316 -8.12 24.19 18.59
N GLY A 317 -9.41 23.96 18.79
CA GLY A 317 -9.95 23.66 20.11
C GLY A 317 -10.17 24.94 20.90
N ASN A 318 -10.95 24.86 21.97
CA ASN A 318 -11.47 26.02 22.70
C ASN A 318 -10.38 26.95 23.31
N ASP A 319 -9.10 26.62 23.20
CA ASP A 319 -7.98 27.35 23.81
C ASP A 319 -6.84 27.62 22.80
N PRO A 320 -6.63 28.88 22.36
CA PRO A 320 -5.51 29.25 21.49
C PRO A 320 -4.14 29.06 22.16
N GLU A 321 -4.08 29.01 23.49
CA GLU A 321 -2.89 28.66 24.26
C GLU A 321 -2.66 27.15 24.36
N ARG A 322 -3.55 26.32 23.84
CA ARG A 322 -3.41 24.86 23.83
C ARG A 322 -3.96 24.28 22.54
N PRO A 323 -3.27 24.50 21.40
CA PRO A 323 -3.70 23.96 20.13
C PRO A 323 -3.87 22.44 20.20
N GLN A 324 -5.04 21.97 19.80
CA GLN A 324 -5.41 20.55 19.74
C GLN A 324 -5.70 20.14 18.29
N PRO A 325 -5.51 18.85 17.95
CA PRO A 325 -5.95 18.35 16.66
C PRO A 325 -7.47 18.47 16.53
N LEU A 326 -7.94 18.66 15.30
CA LEU A 326 -9.37 18.62 15.00
C LEU A 326 -9.86 17.19 15.18
N ARG A 327 -10.95 17.02 15.93
CA ARG A 327 -11.68 15.76 16.06
C ARG A 327 -12.95 15.84 15.25
N ARG A 328 -13.09 14.99 14.23
CA ARG A 328 -14.16 15.04 13.25
C ARG A 328 -14.62 13.63 12.88
N PHE A 329 -15.90 13.52 12.54
CA PHE A 329 -16.41 12.39 11.80
C PHE A 329 -16.64 12.79 10.34
N HIS A 330 -16.38 11.85 9.45
CA HIS A 330 -16.79 11.91 8.07
C HIS A 330 -17.39 10.57 7.66
N VAL A 331 -18.49 10.58 6.92
CA VAL A 331 -19.20 9.37 6.53
C VAL A 331 -19.10 9.20 5.01
N GLY A 332 -18.65 8.03 4.58
CA GLY A 332 -18.48 7.67 3.18
C GLY A 332 -17.15 8.13 2.58
N ASP A 333 -17.05 7.99 1.25
CA ASP A 333 -15.81 8.19 0.47
C ASP A 333 -15.78 9.54 -0.27
N SER A 334 -16.68 10.47 0.10
CA SER A 334 -16.73 11.79 -0.54
C SER A 334 -15.55 12.68 -0.12
N SER A 335 -15.23 13.66 -0.95
CA SER A 335 -14.18 14.62 -0.60
C SER A 335 -14.65 15.57 0.50
N VAL A 336 -13.80 15.78 1.52
CA VAL A 336 -14.18 16.55 2.72
C VAL A 336 -13.11 17.57 3.09
N SER A 337 -13.56 18.78 3.47
CA SER A 337 -12.71 19.74 4.17
C SER A 337 -12.70 19.41 5.66
N LEU A 338 -11.54 19.08 6.23
CA LEU A 338 -11.46 18.60 7.61
C LEU A 338 -11.95 19.63 8.62
N THR A 339 -11.65 20.91 8.40
CA THR A 339 -12.10 22.00 9.28
C THR A 339 -13.62 22.01 9.46
N TYR A 340 -14.35 21.76 8.36
CA TYR A 340 -15.80 21.84 8.25
C TYR A 340 -16.51 20.48 8.32
N ALA A 341 -15.75 19.39 8.47
CA ALA A 341 -16.31 18.06 8.66
C ALA A 341 -17.20 18.00 9.93
N THR A 342 -18.05 16.97 10.01
CA THR A 342 -19.04 16.84 11.06
C THR A 342 -18.38 16.72 12.44
N LEU A 343 -18.81 17.58 13.38
CA LEU A 343 -18.35 17.51 14.75
C LEU A 343 -18.97 16.28 15.45
N PRO A 344 -18.22 15.56 16.31
CA PRO A 344 -18.78 14.44 17.08
C PRO A 344 -20.04 14.80 17.86
N LYS A 345 -20.07 15.98 18.49
CA LYS A 345 -21.24 16.47 19.24
C LYS A 345 -22.49 16.68 18.37
N VAL A 346 -22.31 16.91 17.07
CA VAL A 346 -23.42 17.12 16.11
C VAL A 346 -23.93 15.76 15.65
N LEU A 347 -23.03 14.88 15.19
CA LEU A 347 -23.41 13.54 14.74
C LEU A 347 -24.04 12.72 15.89
N LEU A 348 -23.50 12.85 17.10
CA LEU A 348 -23.95 12.10 18.28
C LEU A 348 -24.99 12.85 19.12
N ALA A 349 -25.52 13.99 18.63
CA ALA A 349 -26.58 14.72 19.31
C ALA A 349 -27.79 13.85 19.70
N PRO A 350 -28.23 12.87 18.88
CA PRO A 350 -29.31 11.95 19.27
C PRO A 350 -29.06 11.23 20.59
N LEU A 351 -27.80 10.93 20.93
CA LEU A 351 -27.47 10.17 22.15
C LEU A 351 -27.73 10.95 23.44
N VAL A 352 -27.85 12.27 23.36
CA VAL A 352 -28.02 13.16 24.52
C VAL A 352 -29.49 13.33 24.91
N VAL A 353 -30.44 12.80 24.11
CA VAL A 353 -31.88 12.95 24.35
C VAL A 353 -32.32 12.32 25.67
N CYS A 354 -31.98 11.04 25.90
CA CYS A 354 -32.26 10.33 27.16
C CYS A 354 -31.34 9.10 27.34
N LYS A 355 -31.32 8.52 28.55
CA LYS A 355 -30.49 7.33 28.86
C LYS A 355 -30.76 6.13 27.94
N LYS A 356 -32.00 5.95 27.51
CA LYS A 356 -32.42 4.87 26.62
C LYS A 356 -31.84 5.03 25.21
N TRP A 357 -31.88 6.25 24.67
CA TRP A 357 -31.25 6.58 23.39
C TRP A 357 -29.74 6.51 23.46
N LEU A 358 -29.14 6.95 24.57
CA LEU A 358 -27.71 6.76 24.80
C LEU A 358 -27.34 5.28 24.74
N PHE A 359 -28.09 4.42 25.45
CA PHE A 359 -27.84 2.99 25.47
C PHE A 359 -28.01 2.36 24.08
N TRP A 360 -29.16 2.49 23.43
CA TRP A 360 -29.40 1.90 22.11
C TRP A 360 -28.55 2.51 21.01
N GLY A 361 -28.49 3.84 20.96
CA GLY A 361 -27.77 4.57 19.94
C GLY A 361 -26.26 4.34 20.02
N ALA A 362 -25.67 4.17 21.21
CA ALA A 362 -24.26 3.77 21.32
C ALA A 362 -24.02 2.37 20.74
N HIS A 363 -24.89 1.40 21.02
CA HIS A 363 -24.76 0.04 20.46
C HIS A 363 -24.97 0.02 18.94
N LEU A 364 -25.91 0.81 18.42
CA LEU A 364 -26.12 0.97 16.99
C LEU A 364 -24.91 1.65 16.34
N PHE A 365 -24.50 2.81 16.85
CA PHE A 365 -23.42 3.59 16.26
C PHE A 365 -22.09 2.83 16.30
N TYR A 366 -21.67 2.31 17.46
CA TYR A 366 -20.39 1.62 17.58
C TYR A 366 -20.42 0.16 17.15
N GLY A 367 -21.58 -0.49 17.15
CA GLY A 367 -21.71 -1.91 16.83
C GLY A 367 -22.09 -2.22 15.37
N GLN A 368 -22.76 -1.30 14.66
CA GLN A 368 -23.25 -1.54 13.29
C GLN A 368 -22.46 -0.80 12.21
N ASN A 369 -21.65 0.19 12.57
CA ASN A 369 -20.84 0.92 11.60
C ASN A 369 -19.42 0.37 11.48
N THR A 370 -18.85 0.53 10.28
CA THR A 370 -17.42 0.28 10.06
C THR A 370 -16.64 1.58 10.29
N PHE A 371 -15.72 1.56 11.25
CA PHE A 371 -14.89 2.73 11.58
C PHE A 371 -13.52 2.64 10.93
N ALA A 372 -13.01 3.79 10.49
CA ALA A 372 -11.66 3.93 9.97
C ALA A 372 -10.94 5.06 10.73
N PHE A 373 -9.94 4.72 11.53
CA PHE A 373 -9.26 5.65 12.43
C PHE A 373 -8.02 6.26 11.79
N SER A 374 -7.83 7.56 11.97
CA SER A 374 -6.67 8.28 11.41
C SER A 374 -5.35 7.97 12.11
N SER A 375 -5.40 7.48 13.35
CA SER A 375 -4.24 7.06 14.12
C SER A 375 -4.45 5.68 14.75
N LEU A 376 -3.35 4.96 14.99
CA LEU A 376 -3.35 3.62 15.60
C LEU A 376 -3.61 3.64 17.12
N GLY A 377 -3.78 4.81 17.74
CA GLY A 377 -3.92 4.97 19.19
C GLY A 377 -5.21 5.67 19.64
N GLU A 378 -6.22 5.76 18.76
CA GLU A 378 -7.52 6.41 19.01
C GLU A 378 -8.61 5.49 19.52
#